data_AF-A0A353R1Z6-F1
#
_entry.id   AF-A0A353R1Z6-F1
#
_cell.length_a   1.000
_cell.length_b   1.000
_cell.length_c   1.000
_cell.angle_alpha   90.00
_cell.angle_beta   90.00
_cell.angle_gamma   90.00
#
_symmetry.space_group_name_H-M   'P 1'
#
loop_
_entity.id
_entity.type
_entity.pdbx_description
1 polymer ?
#
loop_
_entity_poly.entity_id
_entity_poly.type
_entity_poly.pdbx_seq_one_letter_code
_entity_poly.pdbx_strand_id
1 'polypeptide(L)'
;MSPSPVSGSSSASRAGAAGRGLREALLLLAITGAGFLLIALLSFHPSDPTWSQIGDSGPVDNRGGVLGAWLADALLTAFGYLAYGLSVALAYAGWRFYKVRAAGPIPPAERRWRLGGAVLAFLSASGLAALHVRE
;
A
#
# COMPACT_ATOMS: atom_id res chain seq x y z
N MET A 1 -1.60 27.59 -54.36
CA MET A 1 -0.48 27.27 -53.45
C MET A 1 -0.89 27.65 -52.03
N SER A 2 -1.18 26.65 -51.18
CA SER A 2 -1.14 26.73 -49.70
C SER A 2 -1.55 25.34 -49.15
N PRO A 3 -0.61 24.51 -48.69
CA PRO A 3 -0.95 23.33 -47.90
C PRO A 3 -1.35 23.75 -46.47
N SER A 4 -2.52 23.33 -45.99
CA SER A 4 -2.98 23.56 -44.62
C SER A 4 -2.25 22.62 -43.64
N PRO A 5 -1.69 23.12 -42.52
CA PRO A 5 -0.91 22.27 -41.63
C PRO A 5 -1.76 21.69 -40.47
N VAL A 6 -1.48 20.40 -40.24
CA VAL A 6 -1.33 19.67 -38.96
C VAL A 6 -2.55 19.28 -38.10
N SER A 7 -2.93 18.00 -38.21
CA SER A 7 -3.77 17.23 -37.28
C SER A 7 -2.98 16.50 -36.16
N GLY A 8 -1.75 16.92 -35.85
CA GLY A 8 -0.80 16.17 -35.01
C GLY A 8 -0.84 16.39 -33.49
N SER A 9 -1.64 17.32 -32.95
CA SER A 9 -1.58 17.73 -31.53
C SER A 9 -2.53 16.97 -30.59
N SER A 10 -3.49 16.20 -31.12
CA SER A 10 -4.60 15.61 -30.35
C SER A 10 -4.27 14.27 -29.69
N SER A 11 -3.37 13.46 -30.26
CA SER A 11 -2.99 12.15 -29.72
C SER A 11 -1.99 12.27 -28.55
N ALA A 12 -1.03 13.20 -28.66
CA ALA A 12 0.00 13.43 -27.65
C ALA A 12 -0.58 13.98 -26.32
N SER A 13 -1.60 14.85 -26.39
CA SER A 13 -2.26 15.43 -25.22
C SER A 13 -3.11 14.41 -24.45
N ARG A 14 -3.78 13.48 -25.15
CA ARG A 14 -4.57 12.39 -24.52
C ARG A 14 -3.69 11.37 -23.80
N ALA A 15 -2.53 11.02 -24.36
CA ALA A 15 -1.57 10.12 -23.71
C ALA A 15 -0.99 10.71 -22.41
N GLY A 16 -0.68 12.00 -22.41
CA GLY A 16 -0.24 12.73 -21.22
C GLY A 16 -1.33 12.85 -20.14
N ALA A 17 -2.59 13.06 -20.55
CA ALA A 17 -3.73 13.09 -19.63
C ALA A 17 -4.02 11.71 -19.00
N ALA A 18 -4.01 10.64 -19.80
CA ALA A 18 -4.21 9.27 -19.29
C ALA A 18 -3.12 8.86 -18.28
N GLY A 19 -1.87 9.23 -18.55
CA GLY A 19 -0.75 8.99 -17.64
C GLY A 19 -0.79 9.79 -16.33
N ARG A 20 -1.56 10.89 -16.28
CA ARG A 20 -1.84 11.65 -15.04
C ARG A 20 -3.01 11.03 -14.26
N GLY A 21 -4.12 10.71 -14.94
CA GLY A 21 -5.29 10.10 -14.30
C GLY A 21 -4.97 8.76 -13.63
N LEU A 22 -4.14 7.92 -14.27
CA LEU A 22 -3.69 6.66 -13.65
C LEU A 22 -2.89 6.89 -12.37
N ARG A 23 -2.11 7.97 -12.27
CA ARG A 23 -1.29 8.26 -11.08
C ARG A 23 -2.14 8.72 -9.92
N GLU A 24 -3.08 9.61 -10.20
CA GLU A 24 -4.04 10.08 -9.20
C GLU A 24 -4.85 8.90 -8.69
N ALA A 25 -5.33 8.03 -9.58
CA ALA A 25 -6.01 6.80 -9.19
C ALA A 25 -5.14 5.90 -8.30
N LEU A 26 -3.87 5.66 -8.66
CA LEU A 26 -2.95 4.85 -7.85
C LEU A 26 -2.60 5.50 -6.50
N LEU A 27 -2.45 6.82 -6.45
CA LEU A 27 -2.21 7.55 -5.21
C LEU A 27 -3.44 7.47 -4.29
N LEU A 28 -4.63 7.70 -4.82
CA LEU A 28 -5.89 7.59 -4.09
C LEU A 28 -6.08 6.16 -3.58
N LEU A 29 -5.84 5.15 -4.42
CA LEU A 29 -5.91 3.75 -4.01
C LEU A 29 -4.92 3.44 -2.88
N ALA A 30 -3.68 3.94 -2.96
CA ALA A 30 -2.67 3.72 -1.93
C ALA A 30 -3.04 4.40 -0.60
N ILE A 31 -3.54 5.64 -0.64
CA ILE A 31 -3.97 6.37 0.57
C ILE A 31 -5.20 5.70 1.18
N THR A 32 -6.20 5.38 0.37
CA THR A 32 -7.42 4.70 0.84
C THR A 32 -7.11 3.32 1.40
N GLY A 33 -6.26 2.54 0.72
CA GLY A 33 -5.82 1.23 1.18
C GLY A 33 -5.03 1.31 2.49
N ALA A 34 -4.13 2.29 2.62
CA ALA A 34 -3.38 2.53 3.86
C ALA A 34 -4.29 2.94 5.01
N GLY A 35 -5.25 3.82 4.76
CA GLY A 35 -6.25 4.23 5.76
C GLY A 35 -7.14 3.06 6.19
N PHE A 36 -7.61 2.25 5.23
CA PHE A 36 -8.38 1.05 5.51
C PHE A 36 -7.59 0.06 6.37
N LEU A 37 -6.34 -0.23 6.00
CA LEU A 37 -5.46 -1.11 6.78
C LEU A 37 -5.23 -0.58 8.20
N LEU A 38 -4.99 0.72 8.35
CA LEU A 38 -4.79 1.33 9.65
C LEU A 38 -6.05 1.22 10.53
N ILE A 39 -7.24 1.48 9.97
CA ILE A 39 -8.52 1.33 10.68
C ILE A 39 -8.72 -0.14 11.08
N ALA A 40 -8.45 -1.08 10.17
CA ALA A 40 -8.57 -2.50 10.41
C ALA A 40 -7.64 -2.97 11.54
N LEU A 41 -6.38 -2.51 11.55
CA LEU A 41 -5.39 -2.83 12.58
C LEU A 41 -5.75 -2.21 13.94
N LEU A 42 -6.14 -0.93 13.96
CA LEU A 42 -6.51 -0.23 15.20
C LEU A 42 -7.81 -0.75 15.82
N SER A 43 -8.71 -1.30 14.99
CA SER A 43 -10.00 -1.82 15.43
C SER A 43 -10.03 -3.35 15.51
N PHE A 44 -8.86 -4.00 15.50
CA PHE A 44 -8.78 -5.46 15.60
C PHE A 44 -9.20 -5.94 16.99
N HIS A 45 -10.09 -6.94 17.03
CA HIS A 45 -10.53 -7.56 18.27
C HIS A 45 -10.26 -9.07 18.26
N PRO A 46 -9.69 -9.67 19.32
CA PRO A 46 -9.42 -11.12 19.37
C PRO A 46 -10.67 -12.01 19.29
N SER A 47 -11.85 -11.42 19.56
CA SER A 47 -13.15 -12.11 19.44
C SER A 47 -13.71 -12.10 18.01
N ASP A 48 -13.07 -11.40 17.07
CA ASP A 48 -13.50 -11.42 15.67
C ASP A 48 -13.29 -12.82 15.06
N PRO A 49 -14.22 -13.32 14.24
CA PRO A 49 -14.08 -14.60 13.55
C PRO A 49 -13.02 -14.54 12.46
N THR A 50 -11.84 -15.11 12.74
CA THR A 50 -10.70 -15.16 11.81
C THR A 50 -10.11 -16.57 11.75
N TRP A 51 -9.26 -16.82 10.76
CA TRP A 51 -8.56 -18.11 10.61
C TRP A 51 -7.63 -18.48 11.78
N SER A 52 -7.01 -17.51 12.44
CA SER A 52 -6.05 -17.78 13.54
C SER A 52 -6.63 -17.60 14.94
N GLN A 53 -7.80 -16.96 15.06
CA GLN A 53 -8.55 -16.85 16.31
C GLN A 53 -9.73 -17.81 16.30
N ILE A 54 -9.97 -18.48 17.41
CA ILE A 54 -11.20 -19.26 17.62
C ILE A 54 -12.28 -18.25 18.01
N GLY A 55 -12.73 -17.46 17.05
CA GLY A 55 -13.83 -16.52 17.23
C GLY A 55 -15.14 -17.29 17.13
N ASP A 56 -16.01 -17.14 18.14
CA ASP A 56 -17.41 -17.55 18.01
C ASP A 56 -18.01 -16.84 16.79
N SER A 57 -18.96 -17.46 16.10
CA SER A 57 -19.60 -16.97 14.86
C SER A 57 -20.50 -15.73 15.07
N GLY A 58 -20.15 -14.90 16.04
CA GLY A 58 -20.79 -13.63 16.37
C GLY A 58 -20.48 -12.50 15.39
N PRO A 59 -21.08 -11.32 15.64
CA PRO A 59 -20.87 -10.14 14.81
C PRO A 59 -19.41 -9.66 14.86
N VAL A 60 -18.90 -9.19 13.71
CA VAL A 60 -17.54 -8.62 13.60
C VAL A 60 -17.52 -7.21 14.17
N ASP A 61 -16.62 -6.95 15.12
CA ASP A 61 -16.45 -5.65 15.76
C ASP A 61 -15.46 -4.75 15.00
N ASN A 62 -14.64 -5.35 14.13
CA ASN A 62 -13.72 -4.59 13.29
C ASN A 62 -14.46 -3.60 12.38
N ARG A 63 -14.07 -2.32 12.45
CA ARG A 63 -14.65 -1.24 11.62
C ARG A 63 -14.37 -1.40 10.12
N GLY A 64 -13.37 -2.20 9.74
CA GLY A 64 -13.12 -2.65 8.37
C GLY A 64 -13.97 -3.85 7.94
N GLY A 65 -14.90 -4.30 8.80
CA GLY A 65 -15.73 -5.49 8.61
C GLY A 65 -14.92 -6.78 8.62
N VAL A 66 -15.51 -7.84 8.06
CA VAL A 66 -14.90 -9.18 7.98
C VAL A 66 -13.54 -9.13 7.27
N LEU A 67 -13.43 -8.39 6.17
CA LEU A 67 -12.19 -8.23 5.42
C LEU A 67 -11.10 -7.54 6.25
N GLY A 68 -11.48 -6.49 7.00
CA GLY A 68 -10.58 -5.79 7.91
C GLY A 68 -10.08 -6.70 9.03
N ALA A 69 -10.98 -7.46 9.65
CA ALA A 69 -10.62 -8.43 10.69
C ALA A 69 -9.62 -9.47 10.18
N TRP A 70 -9.87 -10.06 9.02
CA TRP A 70 -8.97 -11.05 8.41
C TRP A 70 -7.61 -10.46 8.03
N LEU A 71 -7.58 -9.27 7.44
CA LEU A 71 -6.33 -8.61 7.08
C LEU A 71 -5.51 -8.24 8.32
N ALA A 72 -6.15 -7.65 9.32
CA ALA A 72 -5.50 -7.28 10.57
C ALA A 72 -4.96 -8.52 11.30
N ASP A 73 -5.75 -9.60 11.37
CA ASP A 73 -5.34 -10.87 11.96
C ASP A 73 -4.12 -11.46 11.24
N ALA A 74 -4.15 -11.53 9.91
CA ALA A 74 -3.03 -12.06 9.14
C ALA A 74 -1.77 -11.20 9.28
N LEU A 75 -1.91 -9.88 9.27
CA LEU A 75 -0.79 -8.94 9.39
C LEU A 75 -0.20 -8.93 10.81
N LEU A 76 -1.04 -8.96 11.84
CA LEU A 76 -0.59 -9.00 13.24
C LEU A 76 0.04 -10.35 13.57
N THR A 77 -0.49 -11.46 13.05
CA THR A 77 0.11 -12.78 13.24
C THR A 77 1.43 -12.93 12.49
N ALA A 78 1.58 -12.35 11.29
CA ALA A 78 2.82 -12.43 10.51
C ALA A 78 3.90 -11.43 10.97
N PHE A 79 3.52 -10.19 11.33
CA PHE A 79 4.44 -9.08 11.56
C PHE A 79 4.33 -8.43 12.95
N GLY A 80 3.32 -8.78 13.75
CA GLY A 80 3.05 -8.13 15.04
C GLY A 80 2.83 -6.62 14.89
N TYR A 81 3.35 -5.84 15.83
CA TYR A 81 3.26 -4.38 15.82
C TYR A 81 3.89 -3.71 14.59
N LEU A 82 4.73 -4.41 13.81
CA LEU A 82 5.27 -3.87 12.56
C LEU A 82 4.18 -3.74 11.47
N ALA A 83 3.04 -4.41 11.61
CA ALA A 83 1.90 -4.25 10.70
C ALA A 83 1.40 -2.80 10.59
N TYR A 84 1.50 -2.01 11.67
CA TYR A 84 1.19 -0.58 11.64
C TYR A 84 2.14 0.18 10.71
N GLY A 85 3.43 -0.22 10.70
CA GLY A 85 4.43 0.33 9.78
C GLY A 85 4.14 0.01 8.32
N LEU A 86 3.53 -1.14 8.01
CA LEU A 86 3.09 -1.50 6.65
C LEU A 86 2.05 -0.53 6.10
N SER A 87 1.08 -0.13 6.94
CA SER A 87 0.05 0.85 6.55
C SER A 87 0.70 2.20 6.19
N VAL A 88 1.65 2.67 7.02
CA VAL A 88 2.40 3.90 6.77
C VAL A 88 3.29 3.78 5.53
N ALA A 89 3.96 2.64 5.35
CA ALA A 89 4.82 2.37 4.20
C ALA A 89 4.02 2.37 2.89
N LEU A 90 2.79 1.85 2.90
CA LEU A 90 1.89 1.87 1.74
C LEU A 90 1.52 3.31 1.33
N ALA A 91 1.15 4.15 2.29
CA ALA A 91 0.88 5.57 2.05
C ALA A 91 2.12 6.30 1.52
N TYR A 92 3.29 6.06 2.13
CA TYR A 92 4.55 6.65 1.70
C TYR A 92 4.96 6.21 0.29
N ALA A 93 4.77 4.93 -0.04
CA ALA A 93 5.03 4.40 -1.38
C ALA A 93 4.16 5.11 -2.43
N GLY A 94 2.84 5.24 -2.18
CA GLY A 94 1.92 5.97 -3.05
C GLY A 94 2.38 7.42 -3.28
N TRP A 95 2.73 8.13 -2.22
CA TRP A 95 3.24 9.51 -2.30
C TRP A 95 4.55 9.61 -3.09
N ARG A 96 5.49 8.69 -2.88
CA ARG A 96 6.75 8.65 -3.63
C ARG A 96 6.52 8.37 -5.12
N PHE A 97 5.64 7.42 -5.46
CA PHE A 97 5.28 7.16 -6.87
C PHE A 97 4.68 8.38 -7.57
N TYR A 98 3.89 9.17 -6.84
CA TYR A 98 3.37 10.44 -7.32
C TYR A 98 4.49 11.47 -7.54
N LYS A 99 5.41 11.65 -6.57
CA LYS A 99 6.51 12.64 -6.66
C LYS A 99 7.62 12.30 -7.67
N VAL A 100 7.93 11.02 -7.90
CA VAL A 100 9.10 10.56 -8.72
C VAL A 100 9.01 10.91 -10.22
N ARG A 101 7.89 11.44 -10.71
CA ARG A 101 7.81 12.00 -12.08
C ARG A 101 7.47 13.50 -12.11
N ALA A 102 7.31 14.12 -10.95
CA ALA A 102 7.32 15.58 -10.83
C ALA A 102 8.76 16.12 -10.79
N ALA A 103 9.69 15.35 -10.19
CA ALA A 103 11.13 15.46 -10.43
C ALA A 103 11.54 14.42 -11.48
N GLY A 104 12.55 14.67 -12.31
CA GLY A 104 12.95 13.78 -13.43
C GLY A 104 13.21 12.31 -13.06
N PRO A 105 13.25 11.40 -14.05
CA PRO A 105 13.24 9.95 -13.84
C PRO A 105 14.47 9.44 -13.07
N ILE A 106 14.24 8.84 -11.91
CA ILE A 106 15.24 8.03 -11.20
C ILE A 106 15.38 6.68 -11.92
N PRO A 107 16.60 6.17 -12.19
CA PRO A 107 16.80 4.89 -12.87
C PRO A 107 16.01 3.74 -12.23
N PRO A 108 15.32 2.90 -13.02
CA PRO A 108 14.41 1.87 -12.51
C PRO A 108 15.11 0.77 -11.71
N ALA A 109 16.38 0.48 -12.01
CA ALA A 109 17.17 -0.51 -11.27
C ALA A 109 17.36 -0.10 -9.81
N GLU A 110 17.81 1.13 -9.56
CA GLU A 110 18.10 1.64 -8.22
C GLU A 110 16.83 1.78 -7.36
N ARG A 111 15.69 2.05 -8.00
CA ARG A 111 14.38 2.01 -7.35
C ARG A 111 14.00 0.61 -6.86
N ARG A 112 14.26 -0.42 -7.68
CA ARG A 112 13.98 -1.82 -7.33
C ARG A 112 14.87 -2.30 -6.18
N TRP A 113 16.15 -1.93 -6.18
CA TRP A 113 17.07 -2.27 -5.09
C TRP A 113 16.73 -1.57 -3.77
N ARG A 114 16.28 -0.31 -3.82
CA ARG A 114 15.85 0.43 -2.62
C ARG A 114 14.55 -0.11 -2.03
N LEU A 115 13.56 -0.41 -2.88
CA LEU A 115 12.30 -1.03 -2.43
C LEU A 115 12.54 -2.44 -1.91
N GLY A 116 13.32 -3.24 -2.64
CA GLY A 116 13.71 -4.58 -2.23
C GLY A 116 14.45 -4.55 -0.90
N GLY A 117 15.44 -3.66 -0.74
CA GLY A 117 16.18 -3.49 0.50
C GLY A 117 15.31 -3.00 1.67
N ALA A 118 14.36 -2.11 1.43
CA ALA A 118 13.42 -1.67 2.47
C ALA A 118 12.49 -2.82 2.90
N VAL A 119 11.95 -3.59 1.96
CA VAL A 119 11.14 -4.79 2.25
C VAL A 119 11.98 -5.83 2.98
N LEU A 120 13.20 -6.11 2.53
CA LEU A 120 14.10 -7.07 3.16
C LEU A 120 14.49 -6.63 4.58
N ALA A 121 14.79 -5.35 4.78
CA ALA A 121 15.09 -4.79 6.09
C ALA A 121 13.87 -4.87 7.02
N PHE A 122 12.67 -4.64 6.49
CA PHE A 122 11.42 -4.78 7.24
C PHE A 122 11.17 -6.25 7.64
N LEU A 123 11.42 -7.18 6.71
CA LEU A 123 11.33 -8.63 6.97
C LEU A 123 12.39 -9.10 7.96
N SER A 124 13.63 -8.61 7.87
CA SER A 124 14.70 -8.90 8.84
C SER A 124 14.40 -8.32 10.22
N ALA A 125 13.87 -7.09 10.29
CA ALA A 125 13.42 -6.49 11.56
C ALA A 125 12.26 -7.29 12.17
N SER A 126 11.35 -7.80 11.34
CA SER A 126 10.25 -8.67 11.77
C SER A 126 10.73 -10.01 12.33
N GLY A 127 11.73 -10.63 11.71
CA GLY A 127 12.33 -11.87 12.23
C GLY A 127 13.03 -11.68 13.58
N LEU A 128 13.68 -10.54 13.79
CA LEU A 128 14.36 -10.22 15.04
C LEU A 128 13.37 -9.96 16.19
N ALA A 129 12.28 -9.24 15.92
CA ALA A 129 11.23 -8.95 16.90
C ALA A 129 10.47 -10.23 17.32
N ALA A 130 10.24 -11.16 16.40
CA ALA A 130 9.58 -12.43 16.69
C ALA A 130 10.42 -13.35 17.61
N LEU A 131 11.75 -13.20 17.61
CA LEU A 131 12.64 -13.93 18.51
C LEU A 131 12.73 -13.28 19.90
N HIS A 132 12.66 -11.95 19.98
CA HIS A 132 12.75 -11.22 21.25
C HIS A 132 11.48 -11.32 22.12
N VAL A 133 10.33 -11.63 21.54
CA VAL A 133 9.07 -11.82 22.29
C VAL A 133 9.00 -13.20 22.98
N ARG A 134 9.99 -14.08 22.74
CA ARG A 134 10.01 -15.46 23.25
C ARG A 134 11.01 -15.68 24.40
N GLU A 135 11.58 -14.63 24.97
CA GLU A 135 12.37 -14.68 26.21
C GLU A 135 11.65 -14.01 27.39
#